data_AF-A0A8D0WHJ3-F1
#
_entry.id   AF-A0A8D0WHJ3-F1
#
_cell.length_a   1.000
_cell.length_b   1.000
_cell.length_c   1.000
_cell.angle_alpha   90.00
_cell.angle_beta   90.00
_cell.angle_gamma   90.00
#
_symmetry.space_group_name_H-M   'P 1'
#
loop_
_entity.id
_entity.type
_entity.pdbx_description
1 polymer ?
#
loop_
_entity_poly.entity_id
_entity_poly.type
_entity_poly.pdbx_seq_one_letter_code
_entity_poly.pdbx_strand_id
1 'polypeptide(L)'
;MFPKETTWNISFAGCGFLGVYHVGVASCLREHAPFLVANAKHIYGASAGALVATALVTGVCLGDTGASIIEVSKEARKRFLGPLHPSFNLVKTIRGCLVKILPADSHERASGRLGISLTRVSDGENVIITRFAAREELIQANVCSTFIPVYCGLIPPALQGERYVDGGISDNLPLYELKSTITVSPFSGESDICPQDSSTNIHELRVTNTSIQFSLRNLYRLSKALFPPEPLVLREMCKQGYRDGLRFLRRNGLLNRPNPLLALPPACPRAPEEEDAPKAEVAEERAGAKEPLQLPTSDSILEHLPSRLNDALLEACMEPTDLLSTLSNLLPVRLATAMMVPYTLPLESAVSFTVRLLEWLPDVPEDIRWIKEQTGSICQYLVMRAKRKLGRHLPSRLTEQVELRRSQSLPSVPLSCAAYGGVLPSWMRNSLSLGDVLAKWEERQRQLLLGLFCTNTAFPPDALRMLAPAGPAPAPSQHPPGSPPC
;
A
#
# COMPACT_ATOMS: atom_id res chain seq x y z
N MET A 1 19.38 -11.35 23.75
CA MET A 1 19.66 -10.13 24.56
C MET A 1 20.16 -9.07 23.60
N PHE A 2 19.40 -8.00 23.35
CA PHE A 2 19.86 -6.90 22.48
C PHE A 2 21.06 -6.18 23.12
N PRO A 3 22.27 -6.23 22.51
CA PRO A 3 23.44 -5.52 23.00
C PRO A 3 23.15 -4.01 23.09
N LYS A 4 23.63 -3.35 24.15
CA LYS A 4 23.50 -1.89 24.33
C LYS A 4 24.24 -1.08 23.24
N GLU A 5 25.04 -1.72 22.41
CA GLU A 5 25.89 -1.10 21.38
C GLU A 5 25.43 -1.33 19.93
N THR A 6 24.41 -2.17 19.70
CA THR A 6 23.88 -2.39 18.35
C THR A 6 22.78 -1.38 18.06
N THR A 7 23.00 -0.49 17.09
CA THR A 7 21.94 0.36 16.53
C THR A 7 20.88 -0.50 15.85
N TRP A 8 19.60 -0.27 16.14
CA TRP A 8 18.50 -0.94 15.45
C TRP A 8 17.62 0.05 14.68
N ASN A 9 16.84 -0.49 13.75
CA ASN A 9 15.82 0.22 13.00
C ASN A 9 14.45 -0.37 13.30
N ILE A 10 13.39 0.36 12.96
CA ILE A 10 12.02 -0.15 12.94
C ILE A 10 11.47 0.07 11.53
N SER A 11 10.81 -0.93 10.96
CA SER A 11 10.25 -0.83 9.60
C SER A 11 8.78 -1.26 9.57
N PHE A 12 7.92 -0.40 9.03
CA PHE A 12 6.48 -0.63 8.92
C PHE A 12 6.08 -0.90 7.47
N ALA A 13 5.45 -2.06 7.24
CA ALA A 13 5.01 -2.46 5.92
C ALA A 13 3.90 -1.55 5.34
N GLY A 14 3.82 -1.44 4.02
CA GLY A 14 2.65 -0.86 3.37
C GLY A 14 1.44 -1.80 3.43
N CYS A 15 0.27 -1.24 3.76
CA CYS A 15 -0.95 -2.04 4.00
C CYS A 15 -2.28 -1.28 3.85
N GLY A 16 -2.28 -0.10 3.21
CA GLY A 16 -3.48 0.70 2.98
C GLY A 16 -4.30 0.97 4.26
N PHE A 17 -5.60 0.67 4.23
CA PHE A 17 -6.50 0.92 5.38
C PHE A 17 -6.17 0.10 6.63
N LEU A 18 -5.30 -0.92 6.55
CA LEU A 18 -4.84 -1.66 7.72
C LEU A 18 -3.80 -0.91 8.56
N GLY A 19 -3.46 0.33 8.21
CA GLY A 19 -2.52 1.17 8.98
C GLY A 19 -2.87 1.31 10.46
N VAL A 20 -4.15 1.14 10.84
CA VAL A 20 -4.58 1.06 12.26
C VAL A 20 -3.91 -0.06 13.06
N TYR A 21 -3.51 -1.16 12.41
CA TYR A 21 -2.71 -2.21 13.04
C TYR A 21 -1.34 -1.66 13.48
N HIS A 22 -0.67 -0.91 12.60
CA HIS A 22 0.61 -0.26 12.92
C HIS A 22 0.46 0.77 14.04
N VAL A 23 -0.66 1.49 14.11
CA VAL A 23 -0.96 2.41 15.23
C VAL A 23 -0.98 1.64 16.56
N GLY A 24 -1.60 0.46 16.58
CA GLY A 24 -1.62 -0.41 17.77
C GLY A 24 -0.22 -0.86 18.18
N VAL A 25 0.57 -1.35 17.22
CA VAL A 25 1.97 -1.75 17.46
C VAL A 25 2.81 -0.57 17.97
N ALA A 26 2.77 0.57 17.28
CA ALA A 26 3.50 1.77 17.65
C ALA A 26 3.12 2.27 19.06
N SER A 27 1.84 2.17 19.42
CA SER A 27 1.37 2.52 20.76
C SER A 27 1.95 1.59 21.82
N CYS A 28 1.95 0.27 21.56
CA CYS A 28 2.56 -0.70 22.46
C CYS A 28 4.06 -0.45 22.66
N LEU A 29 4.80 -0.21 21.57
CA LEU A 29 6.23 0.08 21.64
C LEU A 29 6.52 1.36 22.44
N ARG A 30 5.73 2.42 22.22
CA ARG A 30 5.89 3.68 22.94
C ARG A 30 5.58 3.57 24.43
N GLU A 31 4.64 2.72 24.81
CA GLU A 31 4.23 2.54 26.20
C GLU A 31 5.18 1.62 26.97
N HIS A 32 5.48 0.43 26.43
CA HIS A 32 6.19 -0.62 27.15
C HIS A 32 7.69 -0.67 26.88
N ALA A 33 8.14 -0.11 25.76
CA ALA A 33 9.55 -0.11 25.36
C ALA A 33 9.96 1.19 24.64
N PRO A 34 9.72 2.39 25.24
CA PRO A 34 9.99 3.67 24.60
C PRO A 34 11.45 3.83 24.12
N PHE A 35 12.40 3.17 24.79
CA PHE A 35 13.80 3.15 24.39
C PHE A 35 14.01 2.58 22.98
N LEU A 36 13.17 1.65 22.51
CA LEU A 36 13.24 1.10 21.15
C LEU A 36 12.97 2.18 20.11
N VAL A 37 11.99 3.04 20.38
CA VAL A 37 11.62 4.14 19.47
C VAL A 37 12.61 5.30 19.59
N ALA A 38 13.02 5.64 20.82
CA ALA A 38 13.92 6.75 21.08
C ALA A 38 15.32 6.49 20.49
N ASN A 39 15.86 5.29 20.66
CA ASN A 39 17.22 4.94 20.25
C ASN A 39 17.29 4.26 18.88
N ALA A 40 16.15 4.07 18.19
CA ALA A 40 16.17 3.61 16.81
C ALA A 40 16.95 4.62 15.95
N LYS A 41 17.92 4.11 15.20
CA LYS A 41 18.72 4.93 14.27
C LYS A 41 17.81 5.50 13.19
N HIS A 42 16.97 4.65 12.61
CA HIS A 42 15.97 5.03 11.63
C HIS A 42 14.65 4.28 11.85
N ILE A 43 13.55 4.95 11.52
CA ILE A 43 12.21 4.39 11.45
C ILE A 43 11.74 4.52 10.01
N TYR A 44 11.47 3.39 9.37
CA TYR A 44 11.10 3.32 7.96
C TYR A 44 9.62 2.97 7.78
N GLY A 45 9.08 3.34 6.63
CA GLY A 45 7.82 2.77 6.17
C GLY A 45 7.55 2.99 4.70
N ALA A 46 6.62 2.19 4.19
CA ALA A 46 6.00 2.36 2.86
C ALA A 46 4.50 2.57 3.02
N SER A 47 3.86 3.37 2.17
CA SER A 47 2.41 3.55 2.14
C SER A 47 1.84 3.92 3.53
N ALA A 48 0.78 3.25 3.98
CA ALA A 48 0.23 3.45 5.33
C ALA A 48 1.25 3.25 6.47
N GLY A 49 2.26 2.40 6.27
CA GLY A 49 3.38 2.25 7.21
C GLY A 49 4.22 3.52 7.32
N ALA A 50 4.43 4.25 6.21
CA ALA A 50 5.12 5.54 6.21
C ALA A 50 4.34 6.62 6.98
N LEU A 51 3.00 6.62 6.90
CA LEU A 51 2.15 7.54 7.67
C LEU A 51 2.33 7.32 9.18
N VAL A 52 2.31 6.06 9.64
CA VAL A 52 2.48 5.73 11.06
C VAL A 52 3.93 5.95 11.52
N ALA A 53 4.92 5.62 10.69
CA ALA A 53 6.33 5.95 10.95
C ALA A 53 6.52 7.45 11.11
N THR A 54 5.91 8.26 10.23
CA THR A 54 5.92 9.72 10.32
C THR A 54 5.30 10.18 11.63
N ALA A 55 4.11 9.69 12.00
CA ALA A 55 3.45 10.05 13.25
C ALA A 55 4.29 9.68 14.48
N LEU A 56 4.96 8.52 14.46
CA LEU A 56 5.82 8.04 15.53
C LEU A 56 7.07 8.90 15.72
N VAL A 57 7.78 9.25 14.63
CA VAL A 57 9.00 10.07 14.67
C VAL A 57 8.68 11.53 15.03
N THR A 58 7.59 12.07 14.49
CA THR A 58 7.13 13.43 14.76
C THR A 58 6.32 13.56 16.05
N GLY A 59 6.20 12.49 16.84
CA GLY A 59 5.54 12.47 18.14
C GLY A 59 4.07 12.92 18.11
N VAL A 60 3.40 12.76 16.97
CA VAL A 60 1.96 13.01 16.85
C VAL A 60 1.21 12.03 17.75
N CYS A 61 0.02 12.44 18.21
CA CYS A 61 -0.87 11.55 18.94
C CYS A 61 -1.26 10.36 18.05
N LEU A 62 -0.90 9.15 18.49
CA LEU A 62 -1.28 7.92 17.79
C LEU A 62 -2.81 7.70 17.82
N GLY A 63 -3.51 8.24 18.82
CA GLY A 63 -4.98 8.31 18.86
C GLY A 63 -5.53 9.08 17.66
N ASP A 64 -5.07 10.31 17.46
CA ASP A 64 -5.48 11.17 16.34
C ASP A 64 -5.11 10.55 14.99
N THR A 65 -3.97 9.86 14.92
CA THR A 65 -3.53 9.13 13.72
C THR A 65 -4.49 7.98 13.42
N GLY A 66 -4.83 7.17 14.42
CA GLY A 66 -5.78 6.07 14.28
C GLY A 66 -7.19 6.54 13.92
N ALA A 67 -7.68 7.60 14.60
CA ALA A 67 -8.94 8.26 14.31
C ALA A 67 -8.98 8.78 12.87
N SER A 68 -7.91 9.42 12.40
CA SER A 68 -7.80 9.91 11.01
C SER A 68 -7.93 8.76 10.00
N ILE A 69 -7.29 7.61 10.24
CA ILE A 69 -7.41 6.44 9.35
C ILE A 69 -8.85 5.91 9.34
N ILE A 70 -9.53 5.88 10.49
CA ILE A 70 -10.95 5.48 10.58
C ILE A 70 -11.85 6.46 9.82
N GLU A 71 -11.63 7.77 9.94
CA GLU A 71 -12.40 8.79 9.22
C GLU A 71 -12.18 8.70 7.69
N VAL A 72 -10.95 8.49 7.22
CA VAL A 72 -10.69 8.23 5.78
C VAL A 72 -11.42 6.95 5.33
N SER A 73 -11.47 5.93 6.19
CA SER A 73 -12.19 4.68 5.91
C SER A 73 -13.70 4.87 5.83
N LYS A 74 -14.27 5.71 6.69
CA LYS A 74 -15.69 6.09 6.63
C LYS A 74 -15.99 6.82 5.33
N GLU A 75 -15.20 7.82 4.97
CA GLU A 75 -15.34 8.56 3.72
C GLU A 75 -15.27 7.63 2.50
N ALA A 76 -14.30 6.71 2.48
CA ALA A 76 -14.16 5.69 1.45
C ALA A 76 -15.35 4.71 1.38
N ARG A 77 -16.16 4.57 2.43
CA ARG A 77 -17.32 3.67 2.48
C ARG A 77 -18.66 4.36 2.23
N LYS A 78 -18.71 5.70 2.16
CA LYS A 78 -19.97 6.46 2.03
C LYS A 78 -20.77 6.15 0.76
N ARG A 79 -20.13 5.65 -0.29
CA ARG A 79 -20.73 5.45 -1.62
C ARG A 79 -20.65 3.98 -2.06
N PHE A 80 -21.52 3.59 -2.99
CA PHE A 80 -21.69 2.21 -3.43
C PHE A 80 -20.41 1.56 -4.01
N LEU A 81 -19.61 2.31 -4.77
CA LEU A 81 -18.32 1.85 -5.30
C LEU A 81 -17.16 1.96 -4.28
N GLY A 82 -17.48 2.40 -3.06
CA GLY A 82 -16.52 2.64 -2.00
C GLY A 82 -15.37 3.54 -2.45
N PRO A 83 -14.10 3.12 -2.24
CA PRO A 83 -12.94 3.93 -2.59
C PRO A 83 -12.73 4.09 -4.10
N LEU A 84 -13.40 3.30 -4.94
CA LEU A 84 -13.35 3.43 -6.39
C LEU A 84 -14.35 4.48 -6.91
N HIS A 85 -15.15 5.08 -6.02
CA HIS A 85 -16.10 6.11 -6.41
C HIS A 85 -15.37 7.36 -6.93
N PRO A 86 -15.77 7.92 -8.09
CA PRO A 86 -15.04 9.03 -8.72
C PRO A 86 -15.02 10.30 -7.86
N SER A 87 -15.98 10.51 -6.95
CA SER A 87 -15.98 11.64 -6.02
C SER A 87 -14.99 11.47 -4.85
N PHE A 88 -14.52 10.25 -4.57
CA PHE A 88 -13.58 9.99 -3.49
C PHE A 88 -12.15 10.25 -3.97
N ASN A 89 -11.47 11.21 -3.35
CA ASN A 89 -10.09 11.55 -3.66
C ASN A 89 -9.20 11.22 -2.47
N LEU A 90 -8.64 10.00 -2.45
CA LEU A 90 -7.80 9.52 -1.35
C LEU A 90 -6.58 10.42 -1.11
N VAL A 91 -5.96 10.91 -2.18
CA VAL A 91 -4.78 11.80 -2.10
C VAL A 91 -5.12 13.09 -1.37
N LYS A 92 -6.23 13.73 -1.74
CA LYS A 92 -6.70 14.97 -1.11
C LYS A 92 -7.05 14.74 0.36
N THR A 93 -7.73 13.64 0.68
CA THR A 93 -8.08 13.28 2.06
C THR A 93 -6.84 13.04 2.92
N ILE A 94 -5.88 12.22 2.45
CA ILE A 94 -4.62 11.96 3.16
C ILE A 94 -3.84 13.26 3.39
N ARG A 95 -3.69 14.09 2.36
CA ARG A 95 -3.00 15.39 2.46
C ARG A 95 -3.67 16.29 3.51
N GLY A 96 -5.00 16.38 3.48
CA GLY A 96 -5.77 17.16 4.46
C GLY A 96 -5.55 16.67 5.90
N CYS A 97 -5.55 15.36 6.12
CA CYS A 97 -5.23 14.77 7.42
C CYS A 97 -3.80 15.13 7.87
N LEU A 98 -2.80 14.97 7.01
CA LEU A 98 -1.40 15.27 7.34
C LEU A 98 -1.19 16.75 7.68
N VAL A 99 -1.80 17.67 6.91
CA VAL A 99 -1.78 19.12 7.19
C VAL A 99 -2.46 19.45 8.52
N LYS A 100 -3.45 18.68 8.95
CA LYS A 100 -4.13 18.90 10.23
C LYS A 100 -3.31 18.39 11.43
N ILE A 101 -2.70 17.22 11.32
CA ILE A 101 -2.09 16.53 12.46
C ILE A 101 -0.59 16.81 12.65
N LEU A 102 0.16 17.10 11.57
CA LEU A 102 1.61 17.26 11.68
C LEU A 102 1.96 18.62 12.31
N PRO A 103 2.89 18.69 13.27
CA PRO A 103 3.37 19.96 13.80
C PRO A 103 4.23 20.71 12.76
N ALA A 104 4.47 22.01 12.98
CA ALA A 104 5.24 22.86 12.07
C ALA A 104 6.70 22.36 11.89
N ASP A 105 7.32 21.91 12.98
CA ASP A 105 8.70 21.38 13.06
C ASP A 105 8.82 19.90 12.66
N SER A 106 7.76 19.30 12.12
CA SER A 106 7.71 17.86 11.78
C SER A 106 8.83 17.41 10.84
N HIS A 107 9.19 18.23 9.85
CA HIS A 107 10.26 17.94 8.90
C HIS A 107 11.65 17.93 9.52
N GLU A 108 11.91 18.78 10.52
CA GLU A 108 13.17 18.80 11.28
C GLU A 108 13.30 17.55 12.14
N ARG A 109 12.20 17.17 12.82
CA ARG A 109 12.14 15.97 13.67
C ARG A 109 12.26 14.68 12.88
N ALA A 110 11.71 14.67 11.66
CA ALA A 110 11.74 13.54 10.74
C ALA A 110 13.10 13.38 10.04
N SER A 111 13.76 14.47 9.68
CA SER A 111 15.00 14.43 8.89
C SER A 111 16.11 13.65 9.61
N GLY A 112 16.70 12.70 8.90
CA GLY A 112 17.73 11.80 9.40
C GLY A 112 17.21 10.65 10.28
N ARG A 113 15.96 10.69 10.74
CA ARG A 113 15.35 9.64 11.58
C ARG A 113 14.27 8.84 10.86
N LEU A 114 13.49 9.47 10.00
CA LEU A 114 12.44 8.85 9.19
C LEU A 114 12.99 8.45 7.82
N GLY A 115 12.58 7.29 7.31
CA GLY A 115 12.79 6.93 5.90
C GLY A 115 11.48 6.53 5.24
N ILE A 116 11.11 7.22 4.16
CA ILE A 116 9.88 6.96 3.40
C ILE A 116 10.26 6.26 2.10
N SER A 117 9.76 5.03 1.91
CA SER A 117 9.92 4.26 0.68
C SER A 117 9.01 4.81 -0.41
N LEU A 118 9.58 5.06 -1.59
CA LEU A 118 8.91 5.54 -2.79
C LEU A 118 9.34 4.70 -4.00
N THR A 119 8.42 4.48 -4.94
CA THR A 119 8.78 3.89 -6.23
C THR A 119 8.85 5.01 -7.27
N ARG A 120 10.01 5.22 -7.88
CA ARG A 120 10.18 6.25 -8.92
C ARG A 120 9.60 5.77 -10.24
N VAL A 121 8.83 6.62 -10.92
CA VAL A 121 8.06 6.22 -12.10
C VAL A 121 8.94 6.04 -13.34
N SER A 122 10.03 6.81 -13.46
CA SER A 122 10.88 6.82 -14.66
C SER A 122 11.60 5.50 -14.90
N ASP A 123 12.02 4.83 -13.84
CA ASP A 123 12.82 3.60 -13.88
C ASP A 123 12.20 2.43 -13.10
N GLY A 124 11.20 2.69 -12.25
CA GLY A 124 10.59 1.68 -11.37
C GLY A 124 11.42 1.37 -10.13
N GLU A 125 12.53 2.08 -9.92
CA GLU A 125 13.46 1.83 -8.82
C GLU A 125 12.91 2.36 -7.49
N ASN A 126 13.28 1.69 -6.40
CA ASN A 126 12.96 2.17 -5.06
C ASN A 126 13.89 3.33 -4.65
N VAL A 127 13.31 4.33 -3.99
CA VAL A 127 14.03 5.45 -3.38
C VAL A 127 13.52 5.65 -1.96
N ILE A 128 14.45 5.67 -0.99
CA ILE A 128 14.12 5.98 0.41
C ILE A 128 14.49 7.43 0.71
N ILE A 129 13.49 8.28 0.91
CA ILE A 129 13.69 9.68 1.28
C ILE A 129 13.87 9.78 2.80
N THR A 130 14.99 10.36 3.23
CA THR A 130 15.36 10.49 4.65
C THR A 130 15.59 11.94 5.11
N ARG A 131 15.57 12.89 4.18
CA ARG A 131 15.79 14.32 4.47
C ARG A 131 14.64 15.12 3.91
N PHE A 132 14.16 16.08 4.70
CA PHE A 132 13.02 16.94 4.39
C PHE A 132 13.39 18.38 4.76
N ALA A 133 13.43 19.27 3.77
CA ALA A 133 13.76 20.67 3.96
C ALA A 133 12.58 21.48 4.50
N ALA A 134 11.34 21.02 4.28
CA ALA A 134 10.12 21.68 4.73
C ALA A 134 9.02 20.68 5.11
N ARG A 135 8.04 21.15 5.89
CA ARG A 135 6.86 20.36 6.29
C ARG A 135 6.07 19.88 5.07
N GLU A 136 5.94 20.73 4.07
CA GLU A 136 5.24 20.46 2.81
C GLU A 136 5.93 19.34 2.03
N GLU A 137 7.26 19.27 2.10
CA GLU A 137 8.04 18.21 1.46
C GLU A 137 7.83 16.86 2.15
N LEU A 138 7.79 16.84 3.49
CA LEU A 138 7.44 15.66 4.28
C LEU A 138 6.02 15.15 3.96
N ILE A 139 5.06 16.07 3.85
CA ILE A 139 3.69 15.74 3.45
C ILE A 139 3.67 15.17 2.03
N GLN A 140 4.39 15.81 1.11
CA GLN A 140 4.46 15.37 -0.28
C GLN A 140 5.09 13.99 -0.41
N ALA A 141 6.15 13.69 0.33
CA ALA A 141 6.75 12.36 0.36
C ALA A 141 5.78 11.29 0.87
N ASN A 142 5.00 11.57 1.93
CA ASN A 142 3.96 10.65 2.39
C ASN A 142 2.83 10.46 1.36
N VAL A 143 2.44 11.53 0.66
CA VAL A 143 1.44 11.45 -0.42
C VAL A 143 1.96 10.60 -1.58
N CYS A 144 3.22 10.78 -2.01
CA CYS A 144 3.85 9.94 -3.02
C CYS A 144 3.87 8.47 -2.59
N SER A 145 4.25 8.20 -1.33
CA SER A 145 4.36 6.84 -0.79
C SER A 145 3.03 6.11 -0.68
N THR A 146 1.91 6.83 -0.66
CA THR A 146 0.54 6.28 -0.56
C THR A 146 -0.22 6.31 -1.89
N PHE A 147 0.41 6.77 -2.97
CA PHE A 147 -0.23 6.88 -4.28
C PHE A 147 -0.19 5.54 -5.03
N ILE A 148 -1.28 4.76 -4.94
CA ILE A 148 -1.44 3.54 -5.73
C ILE A 148 -1.95 3.93 -7.12
N PRO A 149 -1.22 3.65 -8.22
CA PRO A 149 -1.65 3.99 -9.58
C PRO A 149 -3.01 3.41 -9.91
N VAL A 150 -3.82 4.15 -10.69
CA VAL A 150 -5.21 3.82 -11.08
C VAL A 150 -6.20 3.89 -9.92
N TYR A 151 -5.82 3.42 -8.73
CA TYR A 151 -6.66 3.44 -7.54
C TYR A 151 -6.78 4.86 -6.95
N CYS A 152 -5.66 5.56 -6.77
CA CYS A 152 -5.64 6.95 -6.26
C CYS A 152 -5.85 8.00 -7.36
N GLY A 153 -5.54 7.66 -8.61
CA GLY A 153 -5.58 8.56 -9.76
C GLY A 153 -4.68 8.07 -10.90
N LEU A 154 -4.67 8.83 -11.99
CA LEU A 154 -3.88 8.51 -13.18
C LEU A 154 -2.50 9.19 -13.21
N ILE A 155 -2.41 10.41 -12.70
CA ILE A 155 -1.18 11.19 -12.71
C ILE A 155 -0.52 11.11 -11.33
N PRO A 156 0.68 10.51 -11.22
CA PRO A 156 1.40 10.44 -9.96
C PRO A 156 1.84 11.82 -9.47
N PRO A 157 1.88 12.05 -8.15
CA PRO A 157 2.43 13.27 -7.57
C PRO A 157 3.93 13.42 -7.85
N ALA A 158 4.39 14.66 -7.92
CA ALA A 158 5.81 15.00 -8.07
C ALA A 158 6.45 15.38 -6.72
N LEU A 159 7.69 14.98 -6.51
CA LEU A 159 8.53 15.43 -5.41
C LEU A 159 9.89 15.82 -6.00
N GLN A 160 10.33 17.06 -5.78
CA GLN A 160 11.59 17.59 -6.32
C GLN A 160 11.75 17.42 -7.85
N GLY A 161 10.64 17.54 -8.61
CA GLY A 161 10.63 17.39 -10.07
C GLY A 161 10.51 15.96 -10.58
N GLU A 162 10.65 14.95 -9.72
CA GLU A 162 10.51 13.54 -10.07
C GLU A 162 9.13 12.99 -9.68
N ARG A 163 8.61 12.03 -10.46
CA ARG A 163 7.30 11.42 -10.22
C ARG A 163 7.44 10.13 -9.43
N TYR A 164 6.61 9.97 -8.41
CA TYR A 164 6.66 8.82 -7.52
C TYR A 164 5.28 8.21 -7.30
N VAL A 165 5.27 6.90 -7.07
CA VAL A 165 4.10 6.11 -6.69
C VAL A 165 4.40 5.32 -5.42
N ASP A 166 3.40 4.59 -4.94
CA ASP A 166 3.45 3.86 -3.68
C ASP A 166 4.74 3.03 -3.53
N GLY A 167 5.42 3.21 -2.40
CA GLY A 167 6.69 2.54 -2.10
C GLY A 167 6.55 1.02 -2.03
N GLY A 168 5.36 0.54 -1.67
CA GLY A 168 5.02 -0.87 -1.58
C GLY A 168 5.10 -1.64 -2.89
N ILE A 169 5.13 -0.94 -4.02
CA ILE A 169 5.28 -1.54 -5.35
C ILE A 169 6.72 -2.02 -5.59
N SER A 170 7.73 -1.39 -4.99
CA SER A 170 9.14 -1.75 -5.16
C SER A 170 9.77 -2.30 -3.87
N ASP A 171 9.52 -1.65 -2.73
CA ASP A 171 10.00 -2.06 -1.41
C ASP A 171 8.95 -1.74 -0.33
N ASN A 172 8.11 -2.72 -0.02
CA ASN A 172 7.00 -2.58 0.91
C ASN A 172 7.40 -2.66 2.37
N LEU A 173 8.54 -3.28 2.68
CA LEU A 173 9.07 -3.39 4.02
C LEU A 173 10.57 -3.06 3.99
N PRO A 174 10.93 -1.77 4.03
CA PRO A 174 12.30 -1.35 3.83
C PRO A 174 13.28 -1.93 4.83
N LEU A 175 14.46 -2.32 4.34
CA LEU A 175 15.54 -2.92 5.13
C LEU A 175 15.15 -4.20 5.90
N TYR A 176 14.21 -4.98 5.36
CA TYR A 176 13.78 -6.27 5.90
C TYR A 176 14.94 -7.25 6.17
N GLU A 177 15.96 -7.27 5.31
CA GLU A 177 17.03 -8.28 5.37
C GLU A 177 18.05 -8.06 6.50
N LEU A 178 18.01 -6.90 7.15
CA LEU A 178 18.93 -6.58 8.24
C LEU A 178 18.42 -7.15 9.56
N LYS A 179 19.20 -8.02 10.19
CA LYS A 179 18.92 -8.55 11.55
C LYS A 179 18.79 -7.47 12.63
N SER A 180 19.22 -6.25 12.34
CA SER A 180 19.10 -5.08 13.21
C SER A 180 17.79 -4.29 12.99
N THR A 181 16.87 -4.76 12.16
CA THR A 181 15.60 -4.08 11.88
C THR A 181 14.45 -4.85 12.50
N ILE A 182 13.67 -4.21 13.36
CA ILE A 182 12.40 -4.75 13.87
C ILE A 182 11.34 -4.53 12.80
N THR A 183 10.78 -5.61 12.29
CA THR A 183 9.84 -5.60 11.17
C THR A 183 8.39 -5.71 11.64
N VAL A 184 7.51 -4.86 11.10
CA VAL A 184 6.09 -4.79 11.46
C VAL A 184 5.22 -4.94 10.23
N SER A 185 4.35 -5.96 10.22
CA SER A 185 3.42 -6.22 9.12
C SER A 185 2.05 -6.65 9.65
N PRO A 186 0.93 -6.14 9.10
CA PRO A 186 -0.39 -6.62 9.46
C PRO A 186 -0.73 -7.96 8.78
N PHE A 187 0.16 -8.51 7.95
CA PHE A 187 -0.02 -9.81 7.29
C PHE A 187 0.73 -10.90 8.07
N SER A 188 0.09 -12.06 8.26
CA SER A 188 0.72 -13.23 8.90
C SER A 188 1.89 -13.69 8.02
N GLY A 189 3.06 -13.89 8.61
CA GLY A 189 4.30 -14.19 7.90
C GLY A 189 5.50 -14.27 8.84
N GLU A 190 6.68 -13.95 8.32
CA GLU A 190 7.98 -14.00 8.99
C GLU A 190 8.40 -12.65 9.60
N SER A 191 7.52 -11.64 9.59
CA SER A 191 7.80 -10.36 10.26
C SER A 191 7.81 -10.51 11.78
N ASP A 192 8.70 -9.79 12.47
CA ASP A 192 8.87 -9.87 13.93
C ASP A 192 7.57 -9.59 14.69
N ILE A 193 6.80 -8.60 14.22
CA ILE A 193 5.49 -8.22 14.74
C ILE A 193 4.46 -8.37 13.63
N CYS A 194 3.70 -9.47 13.70
CA CYS A 194 2.58 -9.75 12.81
C CYS A 194 1.51 -10.62 13.50
N PRO A 195 0.29 -10.72 12.91
CA PRO A 195 -0.73 -11.64 13.39
C PRO A 195 -0.27 -13.10 13.28
N GLN A 196 -0.59 -13.92 14.28
CA GLN A 196 -0.31 -15.37 14.26
C GLN A 196 -1.58 -16.11 13.85
N ASP A 197 -1.67 -16.46 12.58
CA ASP A 197 -2.73 -17.33 12.10
C ASP A 197 -2.40 -18.80 12.40
N SER A 198 -3.38 -19.55 12.90
CA SER A 198 -3.24 -20.96 13.30
C SER A 198 -3.11 -21.94 12.12
N SER A 199 -2.86 -21.47 10.91
CA SER A 199 -2.69 -22.32 9.73
C SER A 199 -1.25 -22.79 9.61
N THR A 200 -1.03 -24.10 9.55
CA THR A 200 0.26 -24.77 9.29
C THR A 200 0.72 -24.65 7.83
N ASN A 201 0.26 -23.64 7.10
CA ASN A 201 0.52 -23.53 5.67
C ASN A 201 1.97 -23.09 5.44
N ILE A 202 2.76 -23.97 4.82
CA ILE A 202 4.21 -23.83 4.61
C ILE A 202 4.52 -22.96 3.38
N HIS A 203 3.49 -22.57 2.62
CA HIS A 203 3.63 -21.77 1.40
C HIS A 203 3.55 -20.28 1.71
N GLU A 204 4.68 -19.60 1.50
CA GLU A 204 4.84 -18.17 1.72
C GLU A 204 5.06 -17.46 0.38
N LEU A 205 4.39 -16.32 0.19
CA LEU A 205 4.62 -15.43 -0.93
C LEU A 205 5.42 -14.23 -0.42
N ARG A 206 6.66 -14.08 -0.90
CA ARG A 206 7.47 -12.87 -0.65
C ARG A 206 7.26 -11.88 -1.79
N VAL A 207 6.58 -10.78 -1.52
CA VAL A 207 6.36 -9.67 -2.47
C VAL A 207 7.00 -8.42 -1.90
N THR A 208 7.88 -7.77 -2.66
CA THR A 208 8.47 -6.46 -2.32
C THR A 208 8.98 -6.38 -0.87
N ASN A 209 9.80 -7.37 -0.48
CA ASN A 209 10.36 -7.53 0.87
C ASN A 209 9.36 -7.78 2.01
N THR A 210 8.10 -8.07 1.72
CA THR A 210 7.12 -8.51 2.72
C THR A 210 6.82 -10.00 2.56
N SER A 211 7.00 -10.78 3.62
CA SER A 211 6.53 -12.17 3.68
C SER A 211 5.04 -12.22 3.98
N ILE A 212 4.26 -12.88 3.12
CA ILE A 212 2.82 -13.07 3.32
C ILE A 212 2.52 -14.57 3.17
N GLN A 213 2.07 -15.21 4.25
CA GLN A 213 1.62 -16.59 4.19
C GLN A 213 0.39 -16.72 3.28
N PHE A 214 0.34 -17.77 2.46
CA PHE A 214 -0.83 -18.05 1.62
C PHE A 214 -1.97 -18.60 2.49
N SER A 215 -2.83 -17.70 2.97
CA SER A 215 -3.97 -18.03 3.81
C SER A 215 -5.20 -17.21 3.45
N LEU A 216 -6.40 -17.76 3.66
CA LEU A 216 -7.67 -17.03 3.45
C LEU A 216 -7.75 -15.77 4.33
N ARG A 217 -7.11 -15.81 5.51
CA ARG A 217 -7.03 -14.66 6.42
C ARG A 217 -6.14 -13.56 5.84
N ASN A 218 -4.99 -13.90 5.27
CA ASN A 218 -4.16 -12.91 4.59
C ASN A 218 -4.82 -12.38 3.33
N LEU A 219 -5.53 -13.20 2.55
CA LEU A 219 -6.33 -12.73 1.41
C LEU A 219 -7.44 -11.75 1.86
N TYR A 220 -8.11 -12.05 2.98
CA TYR A 220 -9.05 -11.13 3.61
C TYR A 220 -8.37 -9.81 4.00
N ARG A 221 -7.20 -9.86 4.66
CA ARG A 221 -6.43 -8.65 5.01
C ARG A 221 -6.02 -7.85 3.78
N LEU A 222 -5.54 -8.51 2.72
CA LEU A 222 -5.17 -7.87 1.45
C LEU A 222 -6.38 -7.17 0.80
N SER A 223 -7.54 -7.82 0.82
CA SER A 223 -8.80 -7.18 0.41
C SER A 223 -9.13 -5.97 1.27
N LYS A 224 -8.99 -6.07 2.60
CA LYS A 224 -9.28 -4.98 3.54
C LYS A 224 -8.28 -3.83 3.54
N ALA A 225 -7.06 -4.07 3.05
CA ALA A 225 -6.08 -3.03 2.77
C ALA A 225 -6.55 -2.08 1.66
N LEU A 226 -7.25 -2.59 0.64
CA LEU A 226 -7.78 -1.81 -0.49
C LEU A 226 -9.25 -1.40 -0.31
N PHE A 227 -10.04 -2.18 0.42
CA PHE A 227 -11.47 -1.94 0.61
C PHE A 227 -11.78 -1.96 2.11
N PRO A 228 -11.88 -0.78 2.75
CA PRO A 228 -11.90 -0.69 4.20
C PRO A 228 -13.10 -1.45 4.79
N PRO A 229 -12.90 -2.20 5.89
CA PRO A 229 -13.98 -2.82 6.64
C PRO A 229 -14.72 -1.76 7.50
N GLU A 230 -15.69 -2.21 8.30
CA GLU A 230 -16.37 -1.33 9.25
C GLU A 230 -15.41 -0.73 10.30
N PRO A 231 -15.68 0.49 10.80
CA PRO A 231 -14.83 1.14 11.81
C PRO A 231 -14.52 0.27 13.03
N LEU A 232 -15.49 -0.49 13.52
CA LEU A 232 -15.30 -1.40 14.66
C LEU A 232 -14.30 -2.52 14.36
N VAL A 233 -14.26 -3.01 13.13
CA VAL A 233 -13.27 -4.01 12.69
C VAL A 233 -11.87 -3.39 12.64
N LEU A 234 -11.74 -2.15 12.18
CA LEU A 234 -10.48 -1.41 12.21
C LEU A 234 -9.97 -1.18 13.63
N ARG A 235 -10.86 -0.85 14.56
CA ARG A 235 -10.53 -0.75 15.99
C ARG A 235 -10.03 -2.08 16.55
N GLU A 236 -10.66 -3.20 16.19
CA GLU A 236 -10.21 -4.53 16.62
C GLU A 236 -8.85 -4.89 16.02
N MET A 237 -8.59 -4.52 14.76
CA MET A 237 -7.26 -4.67 14.15
C MET A 237 -6.19 -3.83 14.86
N CYS A 238 -6.54 -2.65 15.37
CA CYS A 238 -5.65 -1.84 16.21
C CYS A 238 -5.31 -2.57 17.52
N LYS A 239 -6.32 -3.10 18.23
CA LYS A 239 -6.12 -3.93 19.43
C LYS A 239 -5.24 -5.14 19.15
N GLN A 240 -5.47 -5.82 18.02
CA GLN A 240 -4.65 -6.94 17.60
C GLN A 240 -3.19 -6.55 17.42
N GLY A 241 -2.92 -5.41 16.76
CA GLY A 241 -1.55 -4.88 16.61
C GLY A 241 -0.88 -4.58 17.95
N TYR A 242 -1.61 -4.01 18.90
CA TYR A 242 -1.11 -3.79 20.25
C TYR A 242 -0.74 -5.12 20.95
N ARG A 243 -1.62 -6.13 20.88
CA ARG A 243 -1.39 -7.47 21.47
C ARG A 243 -0.18 -8.17 20.84
N ASP A 244 -0.02 -8.07 19.52
CA ASP A 244 1.11 -8.66 18.80
C ASP A 244 2.42 -7.95 19.16
N GLY A 245 2.42 -6.62 19.27
CA GLY A 245 3.57 -5.84 19.76
C GLY A 245 3.97 -6.26 21.18
N LEU A 246 2.99 -6.41 22.06
CA LEU A 246 3.22 -6.82 23.44
C LEU A 246 3.80 -8.24 23.52
N ARG A 247 3.28 -9.16 22.70
CA ARG A 247 3.80 -10.52 22.57
C ARG A 247 5.27 -10.50 22.14
N PHE A 248 5.61 -9.69 21.15
CA PHE A 248 6.99 -9.52 20.69
C PHE A 248 7.90 -9.02 21.82
N LEU A 249 7.48 -7.98 22.55
CA LEU A 249 8.26 -7.44 23.67
C LEU A 249 8.46 -8.49 24.78
N ARG A 250 7.42 -9.27 25.10
CA ARG A 250 7.50 -10.35 26.09
C ARG A 250 8.47 -11.45 25.67
N ARG A 251 8.34 -11.95 24.44
CA ARG A 251 9.21 -13.01 23.89
C ARG A 251 10.68 -12.61 23.89
N ASN A 252 10.96 -11.32 23.72
CA ASN A 252 12.33 -10.79 23.67
C ASN A 252 12.86 -10.26 25.01
N GLY A 253 12.07 -10.35 26.11
CA GLY A 253 12.47 -9.84 27.42
C GLY A 253 12.72 -8.34 27.43
N LEU A 254 11.90 -7.58 26.70
CA LEU A 254 12.02 -6.12 26.52
C LEU A 254 11.03 -5.31 27.39
N LEU A 255 10.11 -5.99 28.08
CA LEU A 255 9.17 -5.36 29.01
C LEU A 255 9.92 -4.77 30.22
N ASN A 256 9.58 -3.54 30.62
CA ASN A 256 10.02 -2.90 31.86
C ASN A 256 11.54 -2.82 32.07
N ARG A 257 12.33 -2.56 31.00
CA ARG A 257 13.70 -2.06 31.22
C ARG A 257 13.62 -0.64 31.81
N PRO A 258 14.32 -0.34 32.91
CA PRO A 258 14.31 1.01 33.49
C PRO A 258 14.77 2.00 32.42
N ASN A 259 13.88 2.93 32.07
CA ASN A 259 14.12 3.95 31.07
C ASN A 259 14.79 5.16 31.76
N PRO A 260 16.01 5.57 31.39
CA PRO A 260 16.62 6.79 31.91
C PRO A 260 15.97 8.08 31.39
N LEU A 261 15.09 8.01 30.36
CA LEU A 261 14.56 9.17 29.66
C LEU A 261 13.03 9.28 29.77
N LEU A 262 12.56 9.47 31.00
CA LEU A 262 11.24 10.04 31.29
C LEU A 262 11.32 11.56 31.07
N ALA A 263 11.52 12.00 29.81
CA ALA A 263 11.69 13.42 29.48
C ALA A 263 11.33 13.73 28.01
N LEU A 264 10.09 13.45 27.61
CA LEU A 264 9.45 14.21 26.53
C LEU A 264 8.01 14.49 26.97
N PRO A 265 7.69 15.71 27.44
CA PRO A 265 6.32 16.05 27.74
C PRO A 265 5.55 16.18 26.42
N PRO A 266 4.30 15.67 26.33
CA PRO A 266 3.41 16.02 25.24
C PRO A 266 3.12 17.53 25.31
N ALA A 267 3.27 18.25 24.20
CA ALA A 267 2.90 19.65 24.10
C ALA A 267 1.37 19.78 24.26
N CYS A 268 0.91 20.36 25.36
CA CYS A 268 -0.49 20.76 25.59
C CYS A 268 -0.60 22.29 25.60
N PRO A 269 -1.67 22.88 25.07
CA PRO A 269 -2.12 24.21 25.46
C PRO A 269 -3.24 24.14 26.52
N ARG A 270 -2.96 24.81 27.65
CA ARG A 270 -3.84 25.57 28.57
C ARG A 270 -5.11 24.90 29.14
N ALA A 271 -5.08 24.64 30.45
CA ALA A 271 -6.27 24.58 31.31
C ALA A 271 -6.70 26.00 31.72
N PRO A 272 -7.99 26.27 31.95
CA PRO A 272 -8.45 27.52 32.57
C PRO A 272 -8.23 27.51 34.09
N GLU A 273 -8.10 28.73 34.61
CA GLU A 273 -7.62 29.14 35.92
C GLU A 273 -8.48 28.71 37.12
N GLU A 274 -7.82 28.73 38.28
CA GLU A 274 -8.33 28.46 39.63
C GLU A 274 -9.38 29.48 40.08
N GLU A 275 -10.34 29.02 40.90
CA GLU A 275 -10.97 29.86 41.93
C GLU A 275 -11.04 29.11 43.28
N ASP A 276 -10.94 29.90 44.35
CA ASP A 276 -10.52 29.64 45.72
C ASP A 276 -11.42 28.75 46.63
N ALA A 277 -10.75 27.89 47.43
CA ALA A 277 -10.84 27.63 48.89
C ALA A 277 -12.23 27.41 49.61
N PRO A 278 -12.30 26.89 50.88
CA PRO A 278 -11.22 26.56 51.82
C PRO A 278 -11.29 25.18 52.54
N LYS A 279 -10.20 24.93 53.28
CA LYS A 279 -9.85 23.78 54.13
C LYS A 279 -10.78 23.60 55.34
N ALA A 280 -10.95 22.34 55.76
CA ALA A 280 -11.19 21.98 57.16
C ALA A 280 -10.37 20.72 57.51
N GLU A 281 -9.54 20.85 58.55
CA GLU A 281 -8.78 19.78 59.20
C GLU A 281 -9.64 19.05 60.23
N VAL A 282 -9.56 17.72 60.31
CA VAL A 282 -9.57 16.96 61.59
C VAL A 282 -8.73 15.68 61.42
N ALA A 283 -7.84 15.45 62.38
CA ALA A 283 -6.93 14.31 62.51
C ALA A 283 -7.60 13.09 63.15
N GLU A 284 -7.12 11.87 62.86
CA GLU A 284 -6.54 10.95 63.87
C GLU A 284 -6.05 9.61 63.26
N GLU A 285 -5.00 9.09 63.88
CA GLU A 285 -4.25 7.87 63.58
C GLU A 285 -5.07 6.57 63.63
N ARG A 286 -4.66 5.59 62.83
CA ARG A 286 -4.47 4.21 63.30
C ARG A 286 -3.44 3.46 62.43
N ALA A 287 -2.32 3.13 63.05
CA ALA A 287 -1.31 2.24 62.51
C ALA A 287 -1.72 0.77 62.67
N GLY A 288 -1.40 -0.06 61.66
CA GLY A 288 -1.22 -1.50 61.84
C GLY A 288 -1.94 -2.40 60.83
N ALA A 289 -1.27 -2.71 59.72
CA ALA A 289 -1.10 -4.07 59.17
C ALA A 289 -0.47 -3.98 57.77
N LYS A 290 0.80 -4.37 57.66
CA LYS A 290 1.46 -4.62 56.37
C LYS A 290 0.91 -5.94 55.82
N GLU A 291 0.00 -5.87 54.86
CA GLU A 291 -0.24 -6.96 53.92
C GLU A 291 0.65 -6.76 52.69
N PRO A 292 1.31 -7.81 52.16
CA PRO A 292 2.06 -7.69 50.92
C PRO A 292 1.06 -7.44 49.80
N LEU A 293 1.18 -6.28 49.13
CA LEU A 293 0.46 -6.02 47.88
C LEU A 293 0.76 -7.16 46.91
N GLN A 294 -0.22 -8.05 46.76
CA GLN A 294 -0.25 -9.01 45.68
C GLN A 294 -0.31 -8.20 44.39
N LEU A 295 0.72 -8.38 43.57
CA LEU A 295 0.79 -7.86 42.20
C LEU A 295 -0.49 -8.30 41.48
N PRO A 296 -1.31 -7.38 40.93
CA PRO A 296 -2.48 -7.79 40.16
C PRO A 296 -1.99 -8.66 39.01
N THR A 297 -2.62 -9.82 38.84
CA THR A 297 -2.33 -10.81 37.80
C THR A 297 -2.10 -10.10 36.47
N SER A 298 -0.87 -10.20 35.94
CA SER A 298 -0.38 -9.43 34.80
C SER A 298 -1.31 -9.49 33.58
N ASP A 299 -2.11 -10.53 33.42
CA ASP A 299 -2.89 -10.78 32.21
C ASP A 299 -4.10 -9.85 32.00
N SER A 300 -4.71 -9.26 33.04
CA SER A 300 -5.88 -8.38 32.88
C SER A 300 -5.54 -6.94 32.46
N ILE A 301 -4.35 -6.46 32.80
CA ILE A 301 -3.86 -5.12 32.45
C ILE A 301 -3.33 -5.10 30.99
N LEU A 302 -3.02 -6.26 30.42
CA LEU A 302 -2.28 -6.40 29.16
C LEU A 302 -3.13 -6.40 27.89
N GLU A 303 -4.46 -6.32 27.99
CA GLU A 303 -5.37 -6.40 26.83
C GLU A 303 -6.03 -5.07 26.41
N HIS A 304 -5.85 -4.01 27.19
CA HIS A 304 -6.53 -2.74 26.94
C HIS A 304 -5.61 -1.78 26.19
N LEU A 305 -6.09 -1.23 25.08
CA LEU A 305 -5.42 -0.10 24.42
C LEU A 305 -5.32 1.07 25.41
N PRO A 306 -4.26 1.90 25.33
CA PRO A 306 -4.16 3.11 26.13
C PRO A 306 -5.42 3.95 26.02
N SER A 307 -5.89 4.52 27.14
CA SER A 307 -7.16 5.24 27.22
C SER A 307 -7.33 6.26 26.09
N ARG A 308 -6.34 7.16 25.91
CA ARG A 308 -6.36 8.16 24.83
C ARG A 308 -6.49 7.57 23.42
N LEU A 309 -5.85 6.42 23.14
CA LEU A 309 -5.97 5.75 21.85
C LEU A 309 -7.34 5.08 21.73
N ASN A 310 -7.79 4.37 22.77
CA ASN A 310 -9.08 3.71 22.76
C ASN A 310 -10.25 4.70 22.61
N ASP A 311 -10.19 5.83 23.32
CA ASP A 311 -11.22 6.87 23.32
C ASP A 311 -11.29 7.56 21.96
N ALA A 312 -10.14 7.94 21.38
CA ALA A 312 -10.08 8.52 20.04
C ALA A 312 -10.61 7.56 18.96
N LEU A 313 -10.29 6.26 19.05
CA LEU A 313 -10.81 5.25 18.12
C LEU A 313 -12.31 5.01 18.32
N LEU A 314 -12.78 5.03 19.57
CA LEU A 314 -14.20 4.91 19.89
C LEU A 314 -14.99 6.08 19.32
N GLU A 315 -14.55 7.31 19.61
CA GLU A 315 -15.15 8.53 19.07
C GLU A 315 -15.17 8.50 17.53
N ALA A 316 -14.05 8.12 16.91
CA ALA A 316 -13.98 7.95 15.46
C ALA A 316 -14.81 6.77 14.93
N CYS A 317 -15.17 5.78 15.77
CA CYS A 317 -16.08 4.71 15.38
C CYS A 317 -17.55 5.13 15.46
N MET A 318 -17.88 6.07 16.36
CA MET A 318 -19.24 6.59 16.47
C MET A 318 -19.58 7.36 15.19
N GLU A 319 -20.71 7.03 14.58
CA GLU A 319 -21.33 7.88 13.58
C GLU A 319 -22.43 8.69 14.27
N PRO A 320 -22.58 9.99 13.99
CA PRO A 320 -23.79 10.67 14.39
C PRO A 320 -24.96 9.91 13.77
N THR A 321 -25.87 9.41 14.61
CA THR A 321 -27.08 8.73 14.17
C THR A 321 -28.00 9.75 13.53
N ASP A 322 -27.73 10.04 12.27
CA ASP A 322 -28.56 10.90 11.46
C ASP A 322 -29.76 10.08 10.96
N LEU A 323 -30.97 10.63 11.04
CA LEU A 323 -32.19 9.90 10.64
C LEU A 323 -32.10 9.44 9.16
N LEU A 324 -31.42 10.24 8.33
CA LEU A 324 -31.10 9.95 6.94
C LEU A 324 -30.24 8.70 6.76
N SER A 325 -29.23 8.48 7.60
CA SER A 325 -28.36 7.30 7.49
C SER A 325 -29.14 6.03 7.86
N THR A 326 -29.99 6.11 8.88
CA THR A 326 -30.88 5.02 9.32
C THR A 326 -31.88 4.64 8.21
N LEU A 327 -32.50 5.63 7.57
CA LEU A 327 -33.42 5.41 6.44
C LEU A 327 -32.69 4.85 5.21
N SER A 328 -31.50 5.35 4.90
CA SER A 328 -30.69 4.90 3.76
C SER A 328 -30.26 3.43 3.86
N ASN A 329 -30.12 2.92 5.08
CA ASN A 329 -29.70 1.54 5.35
C ASN A 329 -30.85 0.52 5.24
N LEU A 330 -32.10 0.96 5.09
CA LEU A 330 -33.24 0.07 4.85
C LEU A 330 -33.08 -0.67 3.51
N LEU A 331 -33.32 -1.98 3.51
CA LEU A 331 -33.22 -2.84 2.32
C LEU A 331 -33.90 -2.29 1.06
N PRO A 332 -35.16 -1.78 1.13
CA PRO A 332 -35.81 -1.18 -0.03
C PRO A 332 -35.09 0.05 -0.57
N VAL A 333 -34.56 0.90 0.32
CA VAL A 333 -33.84 2.13 -0.05
C VAL A 333 -32.48 1.78 -0.65
N ARG A 334 -31.77 0.79 -0.11
CA ARG A 334 -30.52 0.29 -0.70
C ARG A 334 -30.71 -0.30 -2.08
N LEU A 335 -31.77 -1.08 -2.27
CA LEU A 335 -32.11 -1.65 -3.57
C LEU A 335 -32.46 -0.57 -4.59
N ALA A 336 -33.32 0.38 -4.21
CA ALA A 336 -33.65 1.54 -5.05
C ALA A 336 -32.40 2.36 -5.40
N THR A 337 -31.54 2.65 -4.41
CA THR A 337 -30.27 3.36 -4.63
C THR A 337 -29.37 2.60 -5.60
N ALA A 338 -29.23 1.28 -5.44
CA ALA A 338 -28.46 0.43 -6.34
C ALA A 338 -29.02 0.42 -7.78
N MET A 339 -30.34 0.40 -7.93
CA MET A 339 -31.00 0.49 -9.23
C MET A 339 -30.81 1.85 -9.90
N MET A 340 -30.64 2.92 -9.11
CA MET A 340 -30.36 4.27 -9.62
C MET A 340 -28.89 4.51 -9.98
N VAL A 341 -27.95 3.67 -9.51
CA VAL A 341 -26.50 3.82 -9.77
C VAL A 341 -26.18 3.99 -11.27
N PRO A 342 -26.73 3.21 -12.21
CA PRO A 342 -26.43 3.40 -13.64
C PRO A 342 -26.79 4.79 -14.18
N TYR A 343 -27.72 5.50 -13.53
CA TYR A 343 -28.19 6.83 -13.94
C TYR A 343 -27.51 7.96 -13.16
N THR A 344 -27.28 7.78 -11.86
CA THR A 344 -26.64 8.81 -11.02
C THR A 344 -25.12 8.81 -11.18
N LEU A 345 -24.50 7.64 -11.36
CA LEU A 345 -23.05 7.50 -11.45
C LEU A 345 -22.45 8.28 -12.62
N PRO A 346 -22.98 8.28 -13.86
CA PRO A 346 -22.44 9.10 -14.94
C PRO A 346 -22.45 10.60 -14.63
N LEU A 347 -23.52 11.09 -13.98
CA LEU A 347 -23.65 12.49 -13.58
C LEU A 347 -22.65 12.84 -12.47
N GLU A 348 -22.60 12.06 -11.40
CA GLU A 348 -21.64 12.25 -10.30
C GLU A 348 -20.19 12.14 -10.81
N SER A 349 -19.92 11.24 -11.75
CA SER A 349 -18.64 11.10 -12.43
C SER A 349 -18.28 12.35 -13.23
N ALA A 350 -19.22 12.89 -14.01
CA ALA A 350 -19.00 14.10 -14.81
C ALA A 350 -18.72 15.33 -13.94
N VAL A 351 -19.47 15.51 -12.86
CA VAL A 351 -19.25 16.59 -11.88
C VAL A 351 -17.89 16.42 -11.21
N SER A 352 -17.58 15.23 -10.68
CA SER A 352 -16.29 14.98 -10.03
C SER A 352 -15.11 15.16 -11.00
N PHE A 353 -15.24 14.67 -12.22
CA PHE A 353 -14.24 14.87 -13.26
C PHE A 353 -14.02 16.35 -13.57
N THR A 354 -15.09 17.13 -13.66
CA THR A 354 -15.01 18.59 -13.89
C THR A 354 -14.29 19.29 -12.74
N VAL A 355 -14.64 18.96 -11.49
CA VAL A 355 -13.95 19.52 -10.31
C VAL A 355 -12.47 19.14 -10.31
N ARG A 356 -12.14 17.87 -10.55
CA ARG A 356 -10.75 17.42 -10.65
C ARG A 356 -9.99 18.10 -11.79
N LEU A 357 -10.64 18.31 -12.93
CA LEU A 357 -10.05 19.03 -14.05
C LEU A 357 -9.74 20.48 -13.66
N LEU A 358 -10.66 21.17 -12.98
CA LEU A 358 -10.46 22.52 -12.48
C LEU A 358 -9.33 22.61 -11.43
N GLU A 359 -9.28 21.65 -10.51
CA GLU A 359 -8.19 21.55 -9.52
C GLU A 359 -6.84 21.24 -10.17
N TRP A 360 -6.83 20.51 -11.28
CA TRP A 360 -5.63 20.14 -12.02
C TRP A 360 -5.10 21.25 -12.93
N LEU A 361 -5.94 22.22 -13.34
CA LEU A 361 -5.57 23.31 -14.26
C LEU A 361 -4.21 23.98 -13.95
N PRO A 362 -3.83 24.26 -12.68
CA PRO A 362 -2.54 24.85 -12.36
C PRO A 362 -1.34 23.97 -12.74
N ASP A 363 -1.47 22.65 -12.62
CA ASP A 363 -0.39 21.67 -12.82
C ASP A 363 -0.31 21.16 -14.28
N VAL A 364 -1.33 21.46 -15.10
CA VAL A 364 -1.44 21.02 -16.51
C VAL A 364 -0.16 21.23 -17.34
N PRO A 365 0.51 22.40 -17.31
CA PRO A 365 1.67 22.62 -18.18
C PRO A 365 2.84 21.67 -17.89
N GLU A 366 3.07 21.36 -16.61
CA GLU A 366 4.14 20.45 -16.19
C GLU A 366 3.75 19.00 -16.50
N ASP A 367 2.52 18.63 -16.20
CA ASP A 367 2.01 17.27 -16.41
C ASP A 367 1.94 16.90 -17.90
N ILE A 368 1.49 17.82 -18.77
CA ILE A 368 1.48 17.58 -20.23
C ILE A 368 2.90 17.41 -20.76
N ARG A 369 3.87 18.19 -20.26
CA ARG A 369 5.27 18.05 -20.65
C ARG A 369 5.79 16.66 -20.29
N TRP A 370 5.55 16.24 -19.05
CA TRP A 370 5.93 14.91 -18.58
C TRP A 370 5.25 13.79 -19.39
N ILE A 371 3.94 13.88 -19.66
CA ILE A 371 3.20 12.90 -20.47
C ILE A 371 3.80 12.80 -21.88
N LYS A 372 4.16 13.93 -22.48
CA LYS A 372 4.78 13.97 -23.81
C LYS A 372 6.14 13.26 -23.81
N GLU A 373 6.96 13.50 -22.79
CA GLU A 373 8.27 12.86 -22.62
C GLU A 373 8.13 11.35 -22.44
N GLN A 374 7.21 10.90 -21.58
CA GLN A 374 6.95 9.47 -21.37
C GLN A 374 6.42 8.78 -22.62
N THR A 375 5.48 9.42 -23.32
CA THR A 375 4.94 8.90 -24.60
C THR A 375 6.03 8.79 -25.65
N GLY A 376 6.94 9.77 -25.71
CA GLY A 376 8.12 9.73 -26.56
C GLY A 376 9.04 8.54 -26.26
N SER A 377 9.36 8.32 -24.98
CA SER A 377 10.20 7.20 -24.52
C SER A 377 9.57 5.84 -24.84
N ILE A 378 8.28 5.66 -24.55
CA ILE A 378 7.55 4.43 -24.86
C ILE A 378 7.51 4.18 -26.37
N CYS A 379 7.23 5.23 -27.16
CA CYS A 379 7.23 5.14 -28.62
C CYS A 379 8.62 4.72 -29.15
N GLN A 380 9.69 5.35 -28.67
CA GLN A 380 11.07 4.97 -29.02
C GLN A 380 11.38 3.52 -28.64
N TYR A 381 10.99 3.08 -27.44
CA TYR A 381 11.16 1.69 -27.01
C TYR A 381 10.41 0.72 -27.91
N LEU A 382 9.14 1.00 -28.23
CA LEU A 382 8.32 0.18 -29.12
C LEU A 382 8.89 0.14 -30.54
N VAL A 383 9.35 1.28 -31.07
CA VAL A 383 10.03 1.37 -32.37
C VAL A 383 11.33 0.59 -32.35
N MET A 384 12.16 0.70 -31.31
CA MET A 384 13.37 -0.11 -31.17
C MET A 384 13.07 -1.60 -31.06
N ARG A 385 12.03 -1.99 -30.31
CA ARG A 385 11.61 -3.39 -30.15
C ARG A 385 11.07 -3.93 -31.47
N ALA A 386 10.29 -3.15 -32.20
CA ALA A 386 9.81 -3.48 -33.54
C ALA A 386 10.97 -3.62 -34.53
N LYS A 387 11.93 -2.68 -34.53
CA LYS A 387 13.15 -2.73 -35.35
C LYS A 387 14.01 -3.96 -35.03
N ARG A 388 14.17 -4.32 -33.75
CA ARG A 388 14.87 -5.55 -33.34
C ARG A 388 14.14 -6.82 -33.75
N LYS A 389 12.80 -6.87 -33.62
CA LYS A 389 12.00 -8.01 -34.09
C LYS A 389 12.07 -8.14 -35.61
N LEU A 390 11.91 -7.04 -36.34
CA LEU A 390 11.95 -7.02 -37.81
C LEU A 390 13.37 -7.32 -38.33
N GLY A 391 14.41 -6.83 -37.65
CA GLY A 391 15.81 -7.12 -37.97
C GLY A 391 16.21 -8.59 -37.73
N ARG A 392 15.51 -9.33 -36.86
CA ARG A 392 15.67 -10.79 -36.71
C ARG A 392 14.89 -11.60 -37.75
N HIS A 393 13.94 -10.97 -38.45
CA HIS A 393 13.14 -11.58 -39.52
C HIS A 393 13.61 -11.19 -40.93
N LEU A 394 14.66 -10.39 -41.08
CA LEU A 394 15.38 -10.26 -42.35
C LEU A 394 16.46 -11.33 -42.42
N PRO A 395 16.37 -12.32 -43.33
CA PRO A 395 17.49 -13.20 -43.62
C PRO A 395 18.63 -12.36 -44.20
N SER A 396 19.86 -12.72 -43.85
CA SER A 396 21.12 -12.24 -44.39
C SER A 396 21.32 -12.60 -45.88
N ARG A 397 20.35 -12.27 -46.75
CA ARG A 397 20.35 -12.59 -48.19
C ARG A 397 20.38 -11.37 -49.10
N LEU A 398 20.81 -10.21 -48.59
CA LEU A 398 20.93 -8.97 -49.38
C LEU A 398 22.32 -8.32 -49.27
N THR A 399 23.35 -9.09 -48.93
CA THR A 399 24.75 -8.59 -48.89
C THR A 399 25.66 -9.21 -49.95
N GLU A 400 25.11 -9.85 -50.98
CA GLU A 400 25.87 -10.20 -52.19
C GLU A 400 25.03 -9.83 -53.42
N GLN A 401 25.69 -9.17 -54.39
CA GLN A 401 25.13 -8.58 -55.63
C GLN A 401 24.56 -7.16 -55.53
N VAL A 402 25.41 -6.18 -55.25
CA VAL A 402 25.42 -4.95 -56.07
C VAL A 402 26.88 -4.62 -56.38
N GLU A 403 27.35 -5.08 -57.53
CA GLU A 403 28.58 -4.56 -58.14
C GLU A 403 28.41 -3.07 -58.42
N LEU A 404 29.28 -2.26 -57.80
CA LEU A 404 29.48 -0.86 -58.10
C LEU A 404 29.95 -0.68 -59.55
N ARG A 405 29.03 -0.38 -60.46
CA ARG A 405 29.40 0.27 -61.73
C ARG A 405 29.35 1.79 -61.58
N ARG A 406 30.54 2.36 -61.78
CA ARG A 406 30.93 3.76 -61.76
C ARG A 406 30.40 4.46 -63.02
N SER A 407 29.66 5.55 -62.89
CA SER A 407 29.49 6.56 -63.94
C SER A 407 29.33 7.95 -63.34
N GLN A 408 29.98 8.93 -63.97
CA GLN A 408 30.28 10.28 -63.49
C GLN A 408 29.23 11.34 -63.92
N SER A 409 29.12 12.42 -63.11
CA SER A 409 28.68 13.82 -63.39
C SER A 409 27.24 14.07 -63.88
N LEU A 410 26.45 15.11 -63.54
CA LEU A 410 26.39 16.39 -62.76
C LEU A 410 24.88 16.86 -62.84
N PRO A 411 24.40 18.07 -62.41
CA PRO A 411 24.32 18.68 -61.07
C PRO A 411 22.87 19.11 -60.59
N SER A 412 22.73 19.27 -59.26
CA SER A 412 21.96 20.29 -58.47
C SER A 412 20.42 20.56 -58.56
N VAL A 413 19.79 20.53 -57.34
CA VAL A 413 18.58 21.25 -56.79
C VAL A 413 17.18 20.56 -56.92
N PRO A 414 16.21 20.74 -55.99
CA PRO A 414 16.11 20.32 -54.58
C PRO A 414 15.01 19.24 -54.36
N LEU A 415 15.25 18.24 -53.49
CA LEU A 415 14.25 17.20 -53.21
C LEU A 415 13.17 17.68 -52.22
N SER A 416 11.99 17.90 -52.79
CA SER A 416 10.68 17.95 -52.14
C SER A 416 10.42 16.68 -51.29
N CYS A 417 9.70 16.87 -50.18
CA CYS A 417 9.22 15.84 -49.25
C CYS A 417 8.36 14.77 -49.95
N ALA A 418 8.97 13.75 -50.54
CA ALA A 418 8.25 12.62 -51.13
C ALA A 418 8.98 11.27 -51.03
N ALA A 419 9.93 11.11 -50.10
CA ALA A 419 10.71 9.88 -49.95
C ALA A 419 10.59 9.25 -48.55
N TYR A 420 9.35 9.06 -48.06
CA TYR A 420 9.04 8.12 -46.98
C TYR A 420 7.75 7.34 -47.29
N GLY A 421 7.66 6.80 -48.52
CA GLY A 421 6.50 6.00 -48.96
C GLY A 421 6.63 4.47 -48.75
N GLY A 422 7.75 3.99 -48.20
CA GLY A 422 8.12 2.57 -48.25
C GLY A 422 7.74 1.69 -47.05
N VAL A 423 7.17 2.24 -45.97
CA VAL A 423 7.02 1.50 -44.69
C VAL A 423 5.56 1.26 -44.27
N LEU A 424 4.59 1.62 -45.12
CA LEU A 424 3.16 1.45 -44.79
C LEU A 424 2.56 0.15 -45.39
N PRO A 425 1.81 -0.63 -44.59
CA PRO A 425 1.08 -1.80 -45.07
C PRO A 425 0.15 -1.48 -46.26
N SER A 426 -0.03 -2.43 -47.18
CA SER A 426 -0.83 -2.26 -48.41
C SER A 426 -2.27 -1.76 -48.18
N TRP A 427 -2.88 -2.03 -47.02
CA TRP A 427 -4.24 -1.59 -46.69
C TRP A 427 -4.37 -0.09 -46.44
N MET A 428 -3.27 0.61 -46.14
CA MET A 428 -3.22 2.07 -45.95
C MET A 428 -2.92 2.83 -47.26
N ARG A 429 -2.48 2.13 -48.31
CA ARG A 429 -2.19 2.74 -49.62
C ARG A 429 -3.42 3.05 -50.47
N ASN A 430 -4.57 2.44 -50.14
CA ASN A 430 -5.80 2.52 -50.95
C ASN A 430 -6.95 3.29 -50.28
N SER A 431 -6.67 4.09 -49.25
CA SER A 431 -7.68 4.89 -48.53
C SER A 431 -7.41 6.38 -48.76
N LEU A 432 -8.30 7.03 -49.52
CA LEU A 432 -8.19 8.45 -49.90
C LEU A 432 -8.76 9.42 -48.84
N SER A 433 -9.33 8.92 -47.73
CA SER A 433 -9.79 9.75 -46.62
C SER A 433 -9.44 9.18 -45.24
N LEU A 434 -9.22 10.07 -44.27
CA LEU A 434 -8.95 9.75 -42.85
C LEU A 434 -10.14 9.00 -42.20
N GLY A 435 -11.36 9.24 -42.67
CA GLY A 435 -12.57 8.55 -42.23
C GLY A 435 -12.58 7.07 -42.61
N ASP A 436 -12.09 6.73 -43.82
CA ASP A 436 -12.01 5.34 -44.27
C ASP A 436 -10.98 4.52 -43.48
N VAL A 437 -9.92 5.18 -42.99
CA VAL A 437 -8.90 4.55 -42.15
C VAL A 437 -9.46 4.25 -40.76
N LEU A 438 -10.21 5.19 -40.18
CA LEU A 438 -10.86 5.00 -38.87
C LEU A 438 -11.95 3.93 -38.92
N ALA A 439 -12.79 3.94 -39.96
CA ALA A 439 -13.83 2.91 -40.13
C ALA A 439 -13.24 1.50 -40.31
N LYS A 440 -12.17 1.37 -41.12
CA LYS A 440 -11.47 0.08 -41.29
C LYS A 440 -10.71 -0.36 -40.03
N TRP A 441 -10.27 0.59 -39.21
CA TRP A 441 -9.63 0.31 -37.92
C TRP A 441 -10.65 -0.20 -36.90
N GLU A 442 -11.82 0.42 -36.80
CA GLU A 442 -12.93 -0.04 -35.95
C GLU A 442 -13.44 -1.43 -36.37
N GLU A 443 -13.57 -1.68 -37.68
CA GLU A 443 -13.93 -2.99 -38.23
C GLU A 443 -12.91 -4.07 -37.81
N ARG A 444 -11.61 -3.74 -37.86
CA ARG A 444 -10.53 -4.64 -37.41
C ARG A 444 -10.53 -4.85 -35.90
N GLN A 445 -10.81 -3.82 -35.11
CA GLN A 445 -10.97 -3.97 -33.66
C GLN A 445 -12.15 -4.89 -33.33
N ARG A 446 -13.28 -4.77 -34.04
CA ARG A 446 -14.42 -5.68 -33.88
C ARG A 446 -14.07 -7.11 -34.25
N GLN A 447 -13.33 -7.35 -35.33
CA GLN A 447 -12.90 -8.69 -35.71
C GLN A 447 -11.87 -9.29 -34.72
N LEU A 448 -10.97 -8.48 -34.17
CA LEU A 448 -10.02 -8.91 -33.14
C LEU A 448 -10.70 -9.21 -31.80
N LEU A 449 -11.75 -8.45 -31.44
CA LEU A 449 -12.57 -8.71 -30.26
C LEU A 449 -13.40 -10.00 -30.43
N LEU A 450 -13.96 -10.26 -31.61
CA LEU A 450 -14.65 -11.52 -31.91
C LEU A 450 -13.69 -12.73 -31.87
N GLY A 451 -12.43 -12.56 -32.29
CA GLY A 451 -11.39 -13.58 -32.16
C GLY A 451 -10.92 -13.84 -30.72
N LEU A 452 -11.05 -12.87 -29.81
CA LEU A 452 -10.71 -13.04 -28.39
C LEU A 452 -11.77 -13.80 -27.60
N PHE A 453 -13.03 -13.81 -28.06
CA PHE A 453 -14.15 -14.52 -27.41
C PHE A 453 -14.47 -15.89 -28.04
N CYS A 454 -13.76 -16.30 -29.10
CA CYS A 454 -13.83 -17.63 -29.68
C CYS A 454 -12.50 -18.39 -29.49
N THR A 455 -12.12 -18.65 -28.23
CA THR A 455 -11.14 -19.71 -27.94
C THR A 455 -11.81 -21.05 -28.21
N ASN A 456 -11.54 -21.64 -29.38
CA ASN A 456 -11.77 -23.06 -29.64
C ASN A 456 -10.93 -23.87 -28.64
N THR A 457 -11.52 -24.27 -27.52
CA THR A 457 -10.99 -25.37 -26.69
C THR A 457 -11.24 -26.67 -27.45
N ALA A 458 -10.38 -26.97 -28.43
CA ALA A 458 -10.29 -28.29 -29.01
C ALA A 458 -9.52 -29.19 -28.03
N PHE A 459 -10.25 -29.95 -27.22
CA PHE A 459 -9.69 -31.06 -26.47
C PHE A 459 -9.23 -32.15 -27.46
N PRO A 460 -7.99 -32.69 -27.34
CA PRO A 460 -7.60 -33.86 -28.12
C PRO A 460 -8.45 -35.07 -27.69
N PRO A 461 -8.97 -35.89 -28.63
CA PRO A 461 -9.94 -36.95 -28.35
C PRO A 461 -9.38 -38.18 -27.57
N ASP A 462 -8.12 -38.15 -27.14
CA ASP A 462 -7.49 -39.27 -26.41
C ASP A 462 -7.42 -39.09 -24.88
N ALA A 463 -7.96 -38.00 -24.33
CA ALA A 463 -7.92 -37.73 -22.88
C ALA A 463 -9.06 -38.36 -22.06
N LEU A 464 -9.96 -39.14 -22.67
CA LEU A 464 -11.11 -39.79 -22.01
C LEU A 464 -11.10 -41.32 -22.17
N ARG A 465 -9.96 -41.98 -21.96
CA ARG A 465 -9.92 -43.41 -21.65
C ARG A 465 -9.63 -43.61 -20.17
N MET A 466 -10.67 -43.99 -19.42
CA MET A 466 -10.51 -44.59 -18.10
C MET A 466 -9.70 -45.88 -18.23
N LEU A 467 -8.53 -45.91 -17.60
CA LEU A 467 -7.78 -47.14 -17.35
C LEU A 467 -8.56 -47.97 -16.31
N ALA A 468 -8.92 -49.19 -16.68
CA ALA A 468 -9.50 -50.20 -15.79
C ALA A 468 -8.48 -50.62 -14.70
N PRO A 469 -8.93 -51.03 -13.51
CA PRO A 469 -8.03 -51.36 -12.40
C PRO A 469 -7.21 -52.61 -12.68
N ALA A 470 -5.92 -52.57 -12.39
CA ALA A 470 -5.04 -53.73 -12.43
C ALA A 470 -5.49 -54.79 -11.41
N GLY A 471 -5.73 -56.01 -11.89
CA GLY A 471 -6.02 -57.19 -11.07
C GLY A 471 -4.81 -57.65 -10.23
N PRO A 472 -5.02 -58.58 -9.29
CA PRO A 472 -4.10 -58.84 -8.20
C PRO A 472 -2.82 -59.56 -8.65
N ALA A 473 -1.68 -59.15 -8.08
CA ALA A 473 -0.40 -59.83 -8.24
C ALA A 473 -0.37 -61.19 -7.52
N PRO A 474 0.35 -62.20 -8.04
CA PRO A 474 0.38 -63.54 -7.46
C PRO A 474 1.31 -63.62 -6.24
N ALA A 475 0.90 -64.41 -5.26
CA ALA A 475 1.69 -64.71 -4.06
C ALA A 475 2.83 -65.72 -4.35
N PRO A 476 3.98 -65.59 -3.68
CA PRO A 476 4.88 -66.72 -3.47
C PRO A 476 4.88 -67.21 -2.02
N SER A 477 5.26 -68.49 -1.91
CA SER A 477 5.14 -69.46 -0.82
C SER A 477 5.92 -69.18 0.47
N GLN A 478 5.42 -69.81 1.54
CA GLN A 478 5.89 -69.81 2.94
C GLN A 478 7.18 -70.62 3.21
N HIS A 479 7.86 -70.23 4.30
CA HIS A 479 8.58 -71.02 5.36
C HIS A 479 10.09 -70.70 5.57
N PRO A 480 10.66 -70.92 6.79
CA PRO A 480 10.17 -70.63 8.16
C PRO A 480 11.32 -70.04 9.07
N PRO A 481 11.40 -70.14 10.43
CA PRO A 481 11.63 -68.98 11.31
C PRO A 481 12.94 -69.02 12.16
N GLY A 482 13.37 -67.88 12.72
CA GLY A 482 14.41 -67.90 13.78
C GLY A 482 15.03 -66.56 14.22
N SER A 483 14.46 -65.97 15.29
CA SER A 483 15.12 -65.33 16.48
C SER A 483 15.99 -64.02 16.30
N PRO A 484 16.27 -63.23 17.38
CA PRO A 484 15.91 -61.80 17.49
C PRO A 484 17.13 -60.84 17.58
N PRO A 485 16.94 -59.50 17.71
CA PRO A 485 18.05 -58.55 17.55
C PRO A 485 18.87 -58.35 18.82
N CYS A 486 20.16 -58.11 18.66
CA CYS A 486 21.02 -57.39 19.62
C CYS A 486 21.11 -55.92 19.23
#